data_AF-H0H106-F1
#
_entry.id   AF-H0H106-F1
#
_cell.length_a   1.000
_cell.length_b   1.000
_cell.length_c   1.000
_cell.angle_alpha   90.00
_cell.angle_beta   90.00
_cell.angle_gamma   90.00
#
_symmetry.space_group_name_H-M   'P 1'
#
loop_
_entity.id
_entity.type
_entity.pdbx_description
1 polymer ?
#
loop_
_entity_poly.entity_id
_entity_poly.type
_entity_poly.pdbx_seq_one_letter_code
_entity_poly.pdbx_strand_id
1 'polypeptide(L)'
;MTSVSPSPPASRSGSMCSDFSSSLQTEKLAHIMGLNSDDEVLGRITKQLGRSRKIACLTGAGISCNAGIPDFRSSDGLYNLVKKDSSQYWSIKSGREMFDISLFRDDFKISIFAKFMERLYSNVQLAKPTKTHKFIAHLKDRNKLLRCYTQNIDGLEENIGLVMSNRKLPLSSFSSHWRNLDVVQLHGDLNSLSCTKCFQTFSWNRYWSRCLRRGELPLCPHCEALINQRMNEGKRTLGSNVGVLRPNIVLYGENHPSCEMITQGLNLDIIKGNPDLLIIMGTSLKVDGVKQLVKKLSKRIHDRGGLIILVNKTPIGDSSWHGIIDYQIHSDCDNWVTFLESEIPDFFKTQDQINKLRQLKREASDLRRMMKAQKDSISTPPTTPLRTALHSDNDVLNVKITSLNKIKRKILSPENSSEEDEEENTNMKKRAKIRSTFDDKTSLIDPADQMN
;
A
#
# COMPACT_ATOMS: atom_id res chain seq x y z
N MET A 1 -18.06 49.59 51.85
CA MET A 1 -17.06 48.68 51.24
C MET A 1 -17.79 47.42 50.80
N THR A 2 -17.82 47.22 49.48
CA THR A 2 -18.54 46.19 48.73
C THR A 2 -17.68 44.96 48.47
N SER A 3 -18.24 43.76 48.62
CA SER A 3 -17.74 42.50 48.02
C SER A 3 -18.87 41.47 48.11
N VAL A 4 -19.78 41.36 47.13
CA VAL A 4 -19.69 40.67 45.83
C VAL A 4 -19.37 39.17 45.98
N SER A 5 -20.44 38.38 46.00
CA SER A 5 -20.47 36.93 45.82
C SER A 5 -20.29 36.58 44.33
N PRO A 6 -19.52 35.53 43.97
CA PRO A 6 -19.34 35.17 42.56
C PRO A 6 -20.51 34.33 42.03
N SER A 7 -21.10 34.82 40.95
CA SER A 7 -22.11 34.17 40.11
C SER A 7 -21.54 32.99 39.31
N PRO A 8 -22.35 31.96 38.99
CA PRO A 8 -21.93 30.87 38.11
C PRO A 8 -21.85 31.34 36.64
N PRO A 9 -20.90 30.83 35.83
CA PRO A 9 -20.81 31.24 34.44
C PRO A 9 -21.94 30.64 33.60
N ALA A 10 -22.57 31.52 32.83
CA ALA A 10 -23.73 31.28 31.99
C ALA A 10 -23.46 30.31 30.83
N SER A 11 -24.47 29.47 30.59
CA SER A 11 -24.70 28.71 29.37
C SER A 11 -24.72 29.62 28.14
N ARG A 12 -23.88 29.30 27.14
CA ARG A 12 -24.07 29.74 25.75
C ARG A 12 -24.54 28.57 24.90
N SER A 13 -25.80 28.68 24.52
CA SER A 13 -26.49 27.87 23.53
C SER A 13 -25.92 28.02 22.13
N GLY A 14 -25.80 26.90 21.41
CA GLY A 14 -26.16 26.83 19.99
C GLY A 14 -25.08 27.13 18.95
N SER A 15 -24.34 26.09 18.56
CA SER A 15 -24.09 25.85 17.14
C SER A 15 -24.51 24.41 16.87
N MET A 16 -25.55 24.25 16.05
CA MET A 16 -26.12 22.96 15.69
C MET A 16 -25.08 22.13 14.94
N CYS A 17 -24.45 21.18 15.64
CA CYS A 17 -23.87 20.01 15.01
C CYS A 17 -24.97 18.95 15.02
N SER A 18 -25.72 18.91 13.92
CA SER A 18 -26.72 17.88 13.64
C SER A 18 -26.14 16.48 13.87
N ASP A 19 -26.90 15.69 14.62
CA ASP A 19 -26.73 14.26 14.92
C ASP A 19 -25.95 13.46 13.86
N PHE A 20 -24.68 13.15 14.15
CA PHE A 20 -23.96 12.03 13.56
C PHE A 20 -23.71 10.98 14.65
N SER A 21 -24.79 10.43 15.21
CA SER A 21 -24.74 9.33 16.18
C SER A 21 -25.53 8.12 15.65
N SER A 22 -25.07 7.55 14.54
CA SER A 22 -25.25 6.12 14.31
C SER A 22 -23.86 5.49 14.20
N SER A 23 -23.55 4.58 15.12
CA SER A 23 -22.33 3.77 15.04
C SER A 23 -22.29 3.07 13.69
N LEU A 24 -21.14 3.10 13.00
CA LEU A 24 -20.92 2.33 11.76
C LEU A 24 -20.66 0.84 12.02
N GLN A 25 -20.61 0.44 13.30
CA GLN A 25 -20.40 -0.95 13.67
C GLN A 25 -21.64 -1.78 13.35
N THR A 26 -21.42 -3.00 12.87
CA THR A 26 -22.50 -3.91 12.48
C THR A 26 -22.48 -5.16 13.36
N GLU A 27 -23.67 -5.65 13.72
CA GLU A 27 -23.79 -6.93 14.43
C GLU A 27 -23.46 -8.11 13.52
N LYS A 28 -23.78 -7.97 12.23
CA LYS A 28 -23.49 -8.94 11.18
C LYS A 28 -22.62 -8.30 10.11
N LEU A 29 -21.61 -9.04 9.68
CA LEU A 29 -20.81 -8.73 8.50
C LEU A 29 -21.69 -8.26 7.33
N ALA A 30 -21.56 -6.99 6.96
CA ALA A 30 -22.27 -6.40 5.83
C ALA A 30 -21.40 -6.48 4.58
N HIS A 31 -22.01 -6.76 3.43
CA HIS A 31 -21.30 -6.88 2.16
C HIS A 31 -21.60 -5.68 1.27
N ILE A 32 -20.54 -5.07 0.73
CA ILE A 32 -20.62 -3.98 -0.24
C ILE A 32 -20.13 -4.53 -1.58
N MET A 33 -21.03 -4.57 -2.55
CA MET A 33 -20.76 -5.11 -3.89
C MET A 33 -20.35 -3.97 -4.82
N GLY A 34 -19.10 -4.01 -5.30
CA GLY A 34 -18.58 -2.96 -6.18
C GLY A 34 -18.18 -1.68 -5.44
N LEU A 35 -17.88 -0.63 -6.21
CA LEU A 35 -17.35 0.65 -5.73
C LEU A 35 -18.14 1.79 -6.39
N ASN A 36 -19.30 2.12 -5.81
CA ASN A 36 -20.16 3.20 -6.29
C ASN A 36 -19.95 4.44 -5.43
N SER A 37 -19.61 5.58 -6.04
CA SER A 37 -19.40 6.85 -5.32
C SER A 37 -20.65 7.36 -4.61
N ASP A 38 -21.84 7.02 -5.11
CA ASP A 38 -23.12 7.43 -4.52
C ASP A 38 -23.55 6.54 -3.33
N ASP A 39 -22.79 5.47 -3.02
CA ASP A 39 -23.07 4.61 -1.88
C ASP A 39 -22.78 5.36 -0.57
N GLU A 40 -23.84 5.63 0.19
CA GLU A 40 -23.74 6.38 1.44
C GLU A 40 -22.86 5.66 2.48
N VAL A 41 -22.94 4.33 2.56
CA VAL A 41 -22.16 3.53 3.50
C VAL A 41 -20.68 3.61 3.13
N LEU A 42 -20.36 3.44 1.84
CA LEU A 42 -19.00 3.56 1.35
C LEU A 42 -18.43 4.96 1.58
N GLY A 43 -19.23 6.00 1.36
CA GLY A 43 -18.88 7.39 1.67
C GLY A 43 -18.60 7.61 3.17
N ARG A 44 -19.38 6.98 4.07
CA ARG A 44 -19.14 7.03 5.52
C ARG A 44 -17.86 6.27 5.92
N ILE A 45 -17.59 5.11 5.33
CA ILE A 45 -16.33 4.34 5.53
C ILE A 45 -15.12 5.19 5.12
N THR A 46 -15.18 5.81 3.94
CA THR A 46 -14.11 6.66 3.42
C THR A 46 -13.87 7.88 4.32
N LYS A 47 -14.94 8.51 4.84
CA LYS A 47 -14.83 9.59 5.84
C LYS A 47 -14.19 9.10 7.14
N GLN A 48 -14.54 7.91 7.62
CA GLN A 48 -13.94 7.32 8.82
C GLN A 48 -12.44 7.05 8.63
N LEU A 49 -12.03 6.53 7.48
CA LEU A 49 -10.61 6.36 7.12
C LEU A 49 -9.86 7.69 7.14
N GLY A 50 -10.46 8.74 6.57
CA GLY A 50 -9.92 10.10 6.61
C GLY A 50 -9.71 10.64 8.03
N ARG A 51 -10.59 10.31 8.98
CA ARG A 51 -10.53 10.76 10.39
C ARG A 51 -9.61 9.92 11.28
N SER A 52 -9.46 8.63 10.95
CA SER A 52 -8.71 7.65 11.76
C SER A 52 -7.24 8.05 11.90
N ARG A 53 -6.67 7.86 13.09
CA ARG A 53 -5.28 8.27 13.40
C ARG A 53 -4.35 7.10 13.70
N LYS A 54 -4.90 5.93 14.01
CA LYS A 54 -4.14 4.73 14.38
C LYS A 54 -4.72 3.52 13.67
N ILE A 55 -4.35 3.41 12.41
CA ILE A 55 -4.82 2.39 11.48
C ILE A 55 -3.90 1.17 11.57
N ALA A 56 -4.47 0.03 11.93
CA ALA A 56 -3.82 -1.26 11.74
C ALA A 56 -4.23 -1.84 10.38
N CYS A 57 -3.27 -2.39 9.65
CA CYS A 57 -3.51 -3.12 8.41
C CYS A 57 -3.21 -4.61 8.63
N LEU A 58 -4.01 -5.48 8.03
CA LEU A 58 -3.71 -6.90 7.91
C LEU A 58 -3.76 -7.29 6.44
N THR A 59 -2.64 -7.75 5.89
CA THR A 59 -2.52 -8.04 4.47
C THR A 59 -2.28 -9.53 4.22
N GLY A 60 -2.64 -9.98 3.02
CA GLY A 60 -2.27 -11.29 2.50
C GLY A 60 -2.03 -11.26 1.00
N ALA A 61 -1.89 -12.44 0.40
CA ALA A 61 -1.33 -12.56 -0.95
C ALA A 61 -2.10 -11.81 -2.04
N GLY A 62 -3.39 -11.51 -1.81
CA GLY A 62 -4.22 -10.74 -2.73
C GLY A 62 -3.69 -9.35 -3.05
N ILE A 63 -2.94 -8.72 -2.13
CA ILE A 63 -2.36 -7.38 -2.39
C ILE A 63 -1.17 -7.43 -3.36
N SER A 64 -0.58 -8.62 -3.56
CA SER A 64 0.59 -8.85 -4.43
C SER A 64 0.22 -9.46 -5.78
N CYS A 65 -1.06 -9.84 -5.99
CA CYS A 65 -1.52 -10.45 -7.25
C CYS A 65 -1.26 -9.57 -8.47
N ASN A 66 -1.54 -8.27 -8.37
CA ASN A 66 -1.33 -7.33 -9.47
C ASN A 66 0.16 -7.04 -9.74
N ALA A 67 1.07 -7.46 -8.84
CA ALA A 67 2.51 -7.45 -9.07
C ALA A 67 3.01 -8.69 -9.84
N GLY A 68 2.11 -9.58 -10.27
CA GLY A 68 2.45 -10.84 -10.93
C GLY A 68 2.83 -11.97 -9.98
N ILE A 69 2.66 -11.78 -8.66
CA ILE A 69 2.87 -12.83 -7.66
C ILE A 69 1.52 -13.53 -7.44
N PRO A 70 1.35 -14.78 -7.91
CA PRO A 70 0.10 -15.50 -7.74
C PRO A 70 -0.19 -15.73 -6.26
N ASP A 71 -1.47 -15.67 -5.87
CA ASP A 71 -1.86 -16.07 -4.53
C ASP A 71 -1.77 -17.60 -4.38
N PHE A 72 -2.00 -18.10 -3.18
CA PHE A 72 -1.96 -19.54 -2.94
C PHE A 72 -3.26 -20.24 -3.33
N ARG A 73 -4.42 -19.57 -3.23
CA ARG A 73 -5.71 -20.26 -3.06
C ARG A 73 -6.74 -19.97 -4.15
N SER A 74 -6.55 -18.97 -5.01
CA SER A 74 -7.50 -18.65 -6.07
C SER A 74 -7.54 -19.73 -7.16
N SER A 75 -8.48 -19.61 -8.10
CA SER A 75 -8.60 -20.48 -9.27
C SER A 75 -7.28 -20.64 -10.03
N ASP A 76 -6.55 -19.54 -10.16
CA ASP A 76 -5.25 -19.46 -10.84
C ASP A 76 -4.07 -19.40 -9.85
N GLY A 77 -4.36 -19.63 -8.57
CA GLY A 77 -3.39 -19.63 -7.50
C GLY A 77 -2.42 -20.81 -7.55
N LEU A 78 -1.33 -20.69 -6.80
CA LEU A 78 -0.20 -21.62 -6.78
C LEU A 78 -0.63 -23.07 -6.51
N TYR A 79 -1.63 -23.29 -5.64
CA TYR A 79 -2.11 -24.65 -5.34
C TYR A 79 -2.74 -25.35 -6.55
N ASN A 80 -3.36 -24.59 -7.45
CA ASN A 80 -3.98 -25.14 -8.66
C ASN A 80 -2.96 -25.26 -9.80
N LEU A 81 -1.97 -24.36 -9.88
CA LEU A 81 -0.86 -24.47 -10.84
C LEU A 81 -0.06 -25.76 -10.62
N VAL A 82 0.26 -26.08 -9.36
CA VAL A 82 0.94 -27.34 -9.00
C VAL A 82 0.09 -28.56 -9.38
N LYS A 83 -1.24 -28.47 -9.21
CA LYS A 83 -2.16 -29.54 -9.62
C LYS A 83 -2.33 -29.67 -11.14
N LYS A 84 -2.07 -28.64 -11.94
CA LYS A 84 -2.21 -28.69 -13.41
C LYS A 84 -0.94 -29.19 -14.10
N ASP A 85 0.23 -28.87 -13.55
CA ASP A 85 1.55 -29.31 -14.06
C ASP A 85 1.86 -30.80 -13.72
N SER A 86 0.82 -31.56 -13.38
CA SER A 86 0.84 -32.75 -12.53
C SER A 86 1.08 -34.08 -13.23
N SER A 87 1.53 -34.09 -14.49
CA SER A 87 2.10 -35.32 -15.07
C SER A 87 3.33 -35.82 -14.29
N GLN A 88 3.95 -34.97 -13.46
CA GLN A 88 5.05 -35.34 -12.54
C GLN A 88 4.68 -35.33 -11.03
N TYR A 89 3.46 -34.94 -10.62
CA TYR A 89 3.14 -34.59 -9.21
C TYR A 89 1.98 -35.38 -8.59
N TRP A 90 1.78 -36.64 -8.97
CA TRP A 90 0.67 -37.51 -8.52
C TRP A 90 0.53 -37.64 -6.98
N SER A 91 1.62 -37.44 -6.22
CA SER A 91 1.65 -37.68 -4.77
C SER A 91 1.22 -36.49 -3.89
N ILE A 92 1.03 -35.28 -4.42
CA ILE A 92 0.64 -34.10 -3.62
C ILE A 92 -0.88 -33.92 -3.67
N LYS A 93 -1.56 -34.18 -2.54
CA LYS A 93 -3.03 -34.15 -2.47
C LYS A 93 -3.59 -32.74 -2.33
N SER A 94 -2.79 -31.81 -1.78
CA SER A 94 -3.19 -30.42 -1.63
C SER A 94 -1.99 -29.48 -1.57
N GLY A 95 -2.17 -28.23 -1.98
CA GLY A 95 -1.10 -27.24 -1.84
C GLY A 95 -0.72 -26.93 -0.39
N ARG A 96 -1.57 -27.24 0.61
CA ARG A 96 -1.20 -27.16 2.03
C ARG A 96 -0.07 -28.12 2.37
N GLU A 97 -0.05 -29.30 1.76
CA GLU A 97 0.96 -30.35 1.98
C GLU A 97 2.37 -29.90 1.56
N MET A 98 2.48 -29.00 0.57
CA MET A 98 3.75 -28.40 0.16
C MET A 98 4.32 -27.40 1.17
N PHE A 99 3.50 -26.92 2.10
CA PHE A 99 3.92 -25.95 3.11
C PHE A 99 3.73 -26.49 4.53
N ASP A 100 3.65 -27.81 4.69
CA ASP A 100 3.55 -28.45 5.99
C ASP A 100 4.91 -28.99 6.42
N ILE A 101 5.25 -28.87 7.70
CA ILE A 101 6.54 -29.35 8.24
C ILE A 101 6.77 -30.85 7.96
N SER A 102 5.70 -31.63 7.80
CA SER A 102 5.78 -33.05 7.43
C SER A 102 6.40 -33.31 6.05
N LEU A 103 6.54 -32.29 5.19
CA LEU A 103 7.20 -32.42 3.89
C LEU A 103 8.66 -32.88 4.02
N PHE A 104 9.34 -32.55 5.13
CA PHE A 104 10.75 -32.94 5.34
C PHE A 104 10.95 -34.42 5.67
N ARG A 105 9.88 -35.21 5.67
CA ARG A 105 9.94 -36.67 5.81
C ARG A 105 10.07 -37.39 4.47
N ASP A 106 10.05 -36.66 3.36
CA ASP A 106 9.97 -37.20 2.01
C ASP A 106 10.86 -36.38 1.05
N ASP A 107 11.94 -37.00 0.56
CA ASP A 107 12.90 -36.36 -0.34
C ASP A 107 12.27 -35.85 -1.64
N PHE A 108 11.22 -36.54 -2.13
CA PHE A 108 10.49 -36.10 -3.31
C PHE A 108 9.75 -34.79 -3.05
N LYS A 109 9.10 -34.67 -1.89
CA LYS A 109 8.41 -33.43 -1.49
C LYS A 109 9.41 -32.29 -1.23
N ILE A 110 10.56 -32.59 -0.63
CA ILE A 110 11.65 -31.62 -0.46
C ILE A 110 12.10 -31.08 -1.82
N SER A 111 12.28 -31.96 -2.82
CA SER A 111 12.71 -31.55 -4.16
C SER A 111 11.72 -30.61 -4.83
N ILE A 112 10.43 -30.91 -4.72
CA ILE A 112 9.36 -30.06 -5.25
C ILE A 112 9.33 -28.71 -4.53
N PHE A 113 9.36 -28.74 -3.20
CA PHE A 113 9.37 -27.54 -2.36
C PHE A 113 10.56 -26.64 -2.72
N ALA A 114 11.77 -27.19 -2.83
CA ALA A 114 12.97 -26.44 -3.17
C ALA A 114 12.86 -25.76 -4.55
N LYS A 115 12.45 -26.50 -5.59
CA LYS A 115 12.24 -25.95 -6.94
C LYS A 115 11.19 -24.85 -6.95
N PHE A 116 10.08 -25.10 -6.26
CA PHE A 116 8.98 -24.17 -6.16
C PHE A 116 9.44 -22.86 -5.50
N MET A 117 10.13 -22.95 -4.36
CA MET A 117 10.55 -21.78 -3.61
C MET A 117 11.59 -20.94 -4.38
N GLU A 118 12.46 -21.59 -5.14
CA GLU A 118 13.42 -20.89 -6.00
C GLU A 118 12.72 -20.12 -7.13
N ARG A 119 11.71 -20.72 -7.75
CA ARG A 119 10.88 -20.07 -8.78
C ARG A 119 10.11 -18.90 -8.18
N LEU A 120 9.50 -19.09 -7.00
CA LEU A 120 8.79 -18.02 -6.30
C LEU A 120 9.74 -16.87 -5.96
N TYR A 121 10.91 -17.16 -5.38
CA TYR A 121 11.93 -16.17 -5.08
C TYR A 121 12.33 -15.38 -6.34
N SER A 122 12.63 -16.08 -7.44
CA SER A 122 12.98 -15.44 -8.72
C SER A 122 11.89 -14.51 -9.24
N ASN A 123 10.62 -14.92 -9.15
CA ASN A 123 9.48 -14.10 -9.57
C ASN A 123 9.31 -12.86 -8.68
N VAL A 124 9.46 -13.02 -7.36
CA VAL A 124 9.35 -11.91 -6.39
C VAL A 124 10.42 -10.86 -6.63
N GLN A 125 11.65 -11.26 -6.98
CA GLN A 125 12.74 -10.32 -7.30
C GLN A 125 12.44 -9.43 -8.53
N LEU A 126 11.54 -9.86 -9.42
CA LEU A 126 11.11 -9.08 -10.59
C LEU A 126 9.86 -8.24 -10.32
N ALA A 127 9.15 -8.54 -9.23
CA ALA A 127 7.88 -7.90 -8.90
C ALA A 127 8.09 -6.48 -8.34
N LYS A 128 7.14 -5.59 -8.66
CA LYS A 128 7.11 -4.21 -8.14
C LYS A 128 5.97 -4.04 -7.14
N PRO A 129 6.15 -3.21 -6.09
CA PRO A 129 5.08 -2.91 -5.13
C PRO A 129 3.82 -2.37 -5.82
N THR A 130 2.66 -2.92 -5.48
CA THR A 130 1.35 -2.53 -6.03
C THR A 130 0.85 -1.19 -5.48
N LYS A 131 -0.28 -0.68 -6.00
CA LYS A 131 -0.93 0.53 -5.44
C LYS A 131 -1.29 0.33 -3.97
N THR A 132 -1.71 -0.87 -3.60
CA THR A 132 -2.02 -1.23 -2.21
C THR A 132 -0.80 -1.12 -1.29
N HIS A 133 0.38 -1.55 -1.74
CA HIS A 133 1.62 -1.38 -0.97
C HIS A 133 1.94 0.12 -0.79
N LYS A 134 1.84 0.89 -1.87
CA LYS A 134 2.05 2.35 -1.83
C LYS A 134 1.06 3.06 -0.91
N PHE A 135 -0.19 2.61 -0.85
CA PHE A 135 -1.19 3.12 0.09
C PHE A 135 -0.77 2.89 1.54
N ILE A 136 -0.22 1.72 1.88
CA ILE A 136 0.28 1.44 3.24
C ILE A 136 1.47 2.36 3.59
N ALA A 137 2.41 2.57 2.67
CA ALA A 137 3.47 3.56 2.86
C ALA A 137 2.92 4.98 3.04
N HIS A 138 1.91 5.35 2.26
CA HIS A 138 1.25 6.64 2.40
C HIS A 138 0.59 6.80 3.78
N LEU A 139 0.00 5.75 4.35
CA LEU A 139 -0.50 5.77 5.73
C LEU A 139 0.61 6.06 6.75
N LYS A 140 1.80 5.51 6.54
CA LYS A 140 2.99 5.78 7.38
C LYS A 140 3.43 7.24 7.23
N ASP A 141 3.56 7.73 6.00
CA ASP A 141 3.98 9.12 5.72
C ASP A 141 3.02 10.15 6.32
N ARG A 142 1.74 9.78 6.41
CA ARG A 142 0.69 10.57 7.09
C ARG A 142 0.64 10.38 8.61
N ASN A 143 1.54 9.59 9.19
CA ASN A 143 1.58 9.23 10.61
C ASN A 143 0.27 8.61 11.12
N LYS A 144 -0.44 7.89 10.24
CA LYS A 144 -1.71 7.21 10.51
C LYS A 144 -1.54 5.71 10.66
N LEU A 145 -0.51 5.13 10.05
CA LEU A 145 -0.19 3.71 10.21
C LEU A 145 0.27 3.44 11.65
N LEU A 146 -0.46 2.57 12.36
CA LEU A 146 0.01 1.97 13.60
C LEU A 146 0.92 0.78 13.30
N ARG A 147 0.43 -0.13 12.44
CA ARG A 147 1.13 -1.35 12.06
C ARG A 147 0.53 -1.95 10.80
N CYS A 148 1.34 -2.55 9.95
CA CYS A 148 0.92 -3.53 8.98
C CYS A 148 1.33 -4.93 9.43
N TYR A 149 0.37 -5.82 9.64
CA TYR A 149 0.62 -7.24 9.86
C TYR A 149 0.48 -7.95 8.51
N THR A 150 1.56 -8.49 7.97
CA THR A 150 1.54 -9.12 6.64
C THR A 150 1.66 -10.63 6.75
N GLN A 151 0.79 -11.35 6.05
CA GLN A 151 0.92 -12.80 5.84
C GLN A 151 1.86 -13.13 4.69
N ASN A 152 2.29 -12.12 3.93
CA ASN A 152 3.13 -12.29 2.76
C ASN A 152 4.58 -12.52 3.18
N ILE A 153 5.28 -13.25 2.32
CA ILE A 153 6.70 -13.56 2.44
C ILE A 153 7.53 -12.88 1.35
N ASP A 154 6.88 -12.13 0.44
CA ASP A 154 7.51 -11.52 -0.74
C ASP A 154 8.43 -10.34 -0.40
N GLY A 155 8.16 -9.62 0.70
CA GLY A 155 8.97 -8.50 1.15
C GLY A 155 8.80 -7.23 0.31
N LEU A 156 7.74 -7.11 -0.49
CA LEU A 156 7.51 -5.92 -1.33
C LEU A 156 7.30 -4.64 -0.50
N GLU A 157 6.88 -4.77 0.76
CA GLU A 157 6.78 -3.65 1.69
C GLU A 157 8.15 -3.00 1.98
N GLU A 158 9.23 -3.78 2.01
CA GLU A 158 10.59 -3.25 2.25
C GLU A 158 11.06 -2.35 1.10
N ASN A 159 10.69 -2.69 -0.13
CA ASN A 159 11.07 -1.98 -1.36
C ASN A 159 10.52 -0.54 -1.42
N ILE A 160 9.50 -0.22 -0.62
CA ILE A 160 8.94 1.14 -0.49
C ILE A 160 9.37 1.84 0.81
N GLY A 161 10.39 1.31 1.50
CA GLY A 161 10.99 1.96 2.67
C GLY A 161 10.22 1.75 3.97
N LEU A 162 9.32 0.76 4.04
CA LEU A 162 8.71 0.34 5.29
C LEU A 162 9.71 -0.46 6.13
N VAL A 163 9.72 -0.22 7.44
CA VAL A 163 10.63 -0.87 8.38
C VAL A 163 10.04 -2.23 8.76
N MET A 164 10.72 -3.28 8.34
CA MET A 164 10.30 -4.67 8.52
C MET A 164 10.75 -5.25 9.87
N SER A 165 10.01 -6.22 10.41
CA SER A 165 10.31 -6.91 11.67
C SER A 165 11.56 -7.80 11.65
N ASN A 166 12.09 -8.15 10.48
CA ASN A 166 13.33 -8.91 10.33
C ASN A 166 14.60 -8.04 10.51
N ARG A 167 14.45 -6.70 10.53
CA ARG A 167 15.58 -5.77 10.58
C ARG A 167 16.12 -5.63 12.01
N LYS A 168 17.41 -5.94 12.19
CA LYS A 168 18.13 -5.66 13.44
C LYS A 168 18.33 -4.15 13.58
N LEU A 169 17.53 -3.51 14.41
CA LEU A 169 17.74 -2.12 14.81
C LEU A 169 18.70 -2.07 16.02
N PRO A 170 19.43 -0.96 16.22
CA PRO A 170 20.37 -0.81 17.33
C PRO A 170 19.71 -1.02 18.70
N LEU A 171 20.53 -1.46 19.67
CA LEU A 171 20.16 -1.80 21.05
C LEU A 171 19.32 -0.68 21.68
N SER A 172 18.00 -0.92 21.70
CA SER A 172 17.00 -0.07 22.34
C SER A 172 16.01 -0.97 23.06
N SER A 173 15.28 -0.43 24.05
CA SER A 173 14.23 -1.18 24.75
C SER A 173 13.24 -1.80 23.74
N PHE A 174 12.77 -3.02 24.00
CA PHE A 174 11.81 -3.73 23.14
C PHE A 174 10.63 -2.84 22.71
N SER A 175 10.09 -2.04 23.63
CA SER A 175 8.97 -1.13 23.31
C SER A 175 9.33 -0.06 22.28
N SER A 176 10.56 0.47 22.35
CA SER A 176 11.05 1.45 21.38
C SER A 176 11.31 0.80 20.03
N HIS A 177 11.96 -0.37 20.03
CA HIS A 177 12.18 -1.16 18.82
C HIS A 177 10.87 -1.49 18.12
N TRP A 178 9.91 -2.05 18.86
CA TRP A 178 8.60 -2.43 18.34
C TRP A 178 7.86 -1.23 17.76
N ARG A 179 7.85 -0.08 18.42
CA ARG A 179 7.16 1.12 17.92
C ARG A 179 7.75 1.65 16.60
N ASN A 180 9.01 1.36 16.30
CA ASN A 180 9.68 1.83 15.09
C ASN A 180 9.53 0.89 13.90
N LEU A 181 8.96 -0.31 14.08
CA LEU A 181 8.63 -1.17 12.95
C LEU A 181 7.37 -0.62 12.27
N ASP A 182 7.24 -0.79 10.97
CA ASP A 182 5.99 -0.49 10.26
C ASP A 182 5.27 -1.79 9.93
N VAL A 183 6.03 -2.84 9.60
CA VAL A 183 5.50 -4.11 9.09
C VAL A 183 6.00 -5.27 9.94
N VAL A 184 5.07 -6.14 10.33
CA VAL A 184 5.33 -7.40 11.03
C VAL A 184 4.99 -8.55 10.11
N GLN A 185 6.01 -9.32 9.73
CA GLN A 185 5.85 -10.52 8.90
C GLN A 185 5.40 -11.69 9.77
N LEU A 186 4.20 -12.21 9.49
CA LEU A 186 3.57 -13.27 10.26
C LEU A 186 3.98 -14.68 9.83
N HIS A 187 4.55 -14.84 8.63
CA HIS A 187 4.89 -16.15 8.06
C HIS A 187 6.36 -16.26 7.61
N GLY A 188 7.23 -15.39 8.15
CA GLY A 188 8.65 -15.34 7.80
C GLY A 188 8.93 -14.51 6.55
N ASP A 189 10.07 -14.78 5.92
CA ASP A 189 10.68 -13.96 4.88
C ASP A 189 11.28 -14.85 3.78
N LEU A 190 11.04 -14.50 2.52
CA LEU A 190 11.60 -15.22 1.38
C LEU A 190 13.01 -14.74 1.01
N ASN A 191 13.43 -13.55 1.47
CA ASN A 191 14.74 -12.97 1.13
C ASN A 191 15.91 -13.57 1.92
N SER A 192 15.65 -14.54 2.80
CA SER A 192 16.64 -15.26 3.58
C SER A 192 16.43 -16.77 3.56
N LEU A 193 17.52 -17.51 3.75
CA LEU A 193 17.54 -18.93 4.04
C LEU A 193 17.77 -19.12 5.55
N SER A 194 17.18 -20.16 6.14
CA SER A 194 17.36 -20.53 7.54
C SER A 194 17.76 -22.00 7.65
N CYS A 195 18.67 -22.28 8.59
CA CYS A 195 19.04 -23.65 8.91
C CYS A 195 17.95 -24.35 9.71
N THR A 196 17.57 -25.55 9.27
CA THR A 196 16.61 -26.44 9.95
C THR A 196 17.05 -26.93 11.34
N LYS A 197 18.30 -26.68 11.75
CA LYS A 197 18.83 -27.12 13.05
C LYS A 197 19.33 -25.99 13.92
N CYS A 198 20.27 -25.19 13.43
CA CYS A 198 20.84 -24.09 14.22
C CYS A 198 20.06 -22.78 14.09
N PHE A 199 19.04 -22.71 13.22
CA PHE A 199 18.21 -21.52 12.96
C PHE A 199 18.97 -20.28 12.48
N GLN A 200 20.28 -20.42 12.21
CA GLN A 200 21.07 -19.35 11.63
C GLN A 200 20.52 -18.99 10.24
N THR A 201 20.38 -17.69 10.00
CA THR A 201 19.90 -17.14 8.74
C THR A 201 21.05 -16.75 7.82
N PHE A 202 20.85 -16.91 6.52
CA PHE A 202 21.81 -16.62 5.46
C PHE A 202 21.11 -15.90 4.30
N SER A 203 21.81 -14.97 3.64
CA SER A 203 21.31 -14.34 2.41
C SER A 203 21.43 -15.28 1.22
N TRP A 204 20.55 -15.17 0.23
CA TRP A 204 20.68 -15.97 -0.98
C TRP A 204 22.01 -15.73 -1.71
N ASN A 205 22.54 -16.79 -2.33
CA ASN A 205 23.65 -16.69 -3.26
C ASN A 205 23.40 -17.57 -4.49
N ARG A 206 24.25 -17.40 -5.52
CA ARG A 206 24.11 -18.14 -6.79
C ARG A 206 24.17 -19.66 -6.61
N TYR A 207 25.00 -20.14 -5.69
CA TYR A 207 25.16 -21.57 -5.42
C TYR A 207 23.89 -22.16 -4.80
N TRP A 208 23.36 -21.55 -3.75
CA TRP A 208 22.15 -22.00 -3.07
C TRP A 208 20.90 -21.88 -3.95
N SER A 209 20.76 -20.81 -4.74
CA SER A 209 19.71 -20.72 -5.75
C SER A 209 19.81 -21.88 -6.76
N ARG A 210 21.00 -22.25 -7.23
CA ARG A 210 21.17 -23.39 -8.14
C ARG A 210 20.83 -24.73 -7.50
N CYS A 211 21.17 -24.94 -6.23
CA CYS A 211 20.76 -26.13 -5.47
C CYS A 211 19.24 -26.25 -5.42
N LEU A 212 18.56 -25.18 -4.99
CA LEU A 212 17.09 -25.21 -4.86
C LEU A 212 16.41 -25.38 -6.23
N ARG A 213 16.94 -24.77 -7.29
CA ARG A 213 16.46 -24.96 -8.68
C ARG A 213 16.56 -26.42 -9.15
N ARG A 214 17.52 -27.18 -8.63
CA ARG A 214 17.67 -28.62 -8.89
C ARG A 214 16.79 -29.48 -7.98
N GLY A 215 16.19 -28.89 -6.95
CA GLY A 215 15.39 -29.60 -5.96
C GLY A 215 16.23 -30.13 -4.81
N GLU A 216 17.31 -29.45 -4.46
CA GLU A 216 18.22 -29.83 -3.37
C GLU A 216 18.26 -28.73 -2.31
N LEU A 217 18.26 -29.11 -1.03
CA LEU A 217 18.49 -28.19 0.07
C LEU A 217 19.97 -28.26 0.48
N PRO A 218 20.74 -27.16 0.36
CA PRO A 218 22.17 -27.18 0.62
C PRO A 218 22.46 -27.32 2.12
N LEU A 219 23.64 -27.85 2.45
CA LEU A 219 24.11 -27.97 3.82
C LEU A 219 24.36 -26.59 4.45
N CYS A 220 24.19 -26.51 5.77
CA CYS A 220 24.41 -25.30 6.54
C CYS A 220 25.91 -25.14 6.83
N PRO A 221 26.56 -24.08 6.31
CA PRO A 221 28.00 -23.89 6.47
C PRO A 221 28.39 -23.65 7.94
N HIS A 222 27.49 -23.07 8.74
CA HIS A 222 27.73 -22.88 10.17
C HIS A 222 27.73 -24.21 10.92
N CYS A 223 26.80 -25.12 10.62
CA CYS A 223 26.79 -26.46 11.22
C CYS A 223 28.02 -27.27 10.78
N GLU A 224 28.43 -27.17 9.52
CA GLU A 224 29.66 -27.82 9.03
C GLU A 224 30.90 -27.29 9.74
N ALA A 225 31.04 -25.97 9.85
CA ALA A 225 32.16 -25.34 10.56
C ALA A 225 32.25 -25.81 12.03
N LEU A 226 31.11 -25.86 12.74
CA LEU A 226 31.06 -26.33 14.12
C LEU A 226 31.46 -27.81 14.25
N ILE A 227 31.04 -28.66 13.32
CA ILE A 227 31.42 -30.08 13.35
C ILE A 227 32.90 -30.25 13.04
N ASN A 228 33.41 -29.56 12.03
CA ASN A 228 34.82 -29.59 11.65
C ASN A 228 35.72 -29.09 12.79
N GLN A 229 35.33 -28.02 13.47
CA GLN A 229 36.05 -27.52 14.66
C GLN A 229 36.10 -28.59 15.76
N ARG A 230 34.97 -29.25 16.06
CA ARG A 230 34.93 -30.30 17.08
C ARG A 230 35.79 -31.52 16.72
N MET A 231 35.81 -31.89 15.43
CA MET A 231 36.67 -32.97 14.94
C MET A 231 38.15 -32.63 15.12
N ASN A 232 38.55 -31.40 14.80
CA ASN A 232 39.92 -30.93 14.99
C ASN A 232 40.33 -30.90 16.47
N GLU A 233 39.38 -30.67 17.38
CA GLU A 233 39.59 -30.71 18.83
C GLU A 233 39.56 -32.14 19.42
N GLY A 234 39.47 -33.19 18.58
CA GLY A 234 39.40 -34.59 19.02
C GLY A 234 38.13 -34.96 19.79
N LYS A 235 37.11 -34.09 19.77
CA LYS A 235 35.85 -34.30 20.50
C LYS A 235 34.96 -35.25 19.72
N ARG A 236 34.25 -36.14 20.41
CA ARG A 236 33.19 -36.96 19.79
C ARG A 236 32.17 -36.07 19.07
N THR A 237 31.82 -36.49 17.87
CA THR A 237 30.69 -35.95 17.12
C THR A 237 29.41 -36.39 17.83
N LEU A 238 28.67 -35.44 18.41
CA LEU A 238 27.29 -35.72 18.79
C LEU A 238 26.54 -35.91 17.48
N GLY A 239 26.09 -37.14 17.20
CA GLY A 239 25.26 -37.57 16.05
C GLY A 239 25.39 -36.72 14.78
N SER A 240 26.06 -37.25 13.75
CA SER A 240 26.17 -36.63 12.41
C SER A 240 24.85 -36.01 11.99
N ASN A 241 24.76 -34.69 12.04
CA ASN A 241 23.57 -34.04 11.53
C ASN A 241 23.82 -32.55 11.29
N VAL A 242 24.66 -32.25 10.29
CA VAL A 242 24.65 -30.95 9.61
C VAL A 242 23.20 -30.58 9.25
N GLY A 243 22.78 -29.35 9.54
CA GLY A 243 21.44 -28.90 9.15
C GLY A 243 21.41 -28.54 7.67
N VAL A 244 20.25 -28.61 7.04
CA VAL A 244 20.05 -28.10 5.68
C VAL A 244 19.48 -26.68 5.72
N LEU A 245 19.82 -25.88 4.73
CA LEU A 245 19.27 -24.55 4.51
C LEU A 245 18.00 -24.65 3.68
N ARG A 246 16.96 -23.96 4.13
CA ARG A 246 15.69 -23.78 3.41
C ARG A 246 15.29 -22.31 3.43
N PRO A 247 14.38 -21.85 2.57
CA PRO A 247 13.84 -20.50 2.68
C PRO A 247 13.22 -20.25 4.07
N ASN A 248 13.44 -19.06 4.61
CA ASN A 248 13.11 -18.68 5.98
C ASN A 248 11.61 -18.35 6.16
N ILE A 249 10.76 -19.29 5.77
CA ILE A 249 9.30 -19.20 5.86
C ILE A 249 8.78 -20.12 6.97
N VAL A 250 7.67 -19.73 7.58
CA VAL A 250 7.00 -20.52 8.61
C VAL A 250 6.03 -21.49 7.95
N LEU A 251 6.21 -22.78 8.20
CA LEU A 251 5.38 -23.83 7.66
C LEU A 251 4.20 -24.17 8.58
N TYR A 252 3.16 -24.81 8.03
CA TYR A 252 2.10 -25.41 8.85
C TYR A 252 2.69 -26.47 9.78
N GLY A 253 2.26 -26.44 11.04
CA GLY A 253 2.77 -27.34 12.08
C GLY A 253 4.12 -26.91 12.66
N GLU A 254 4.71 -25.81 12.19
CA GLU A 254 5.92 -25.23 12.75
C GLU A 254 5.59 -24.06 13.70
N ASN A 255 6.38 -23.93 14.77
CA ASN A 255 6.31 -22.77 15.64
C ASN A 255 6.99 -21.57 14.98
N HIS A 256 6.33 -20.41 15.02
CA HIS A 256 6.93 -19.18 14.52
C HIS A 256 8.16 -18.82 15.39
N PRO A 257 9.36 -18.62 14.81
CA PRO A 257 10.59 -18.37 15.60
C PRO A 257 10.49 -17.10 16.45
N SER A 258 9.83 -16.07 15.93
CA SER A 258 9.57 -14.80 16.64
C SER A 258 8.20 -14.74 17.33
N CYS A 259 7.57 -15.87 17.69
CA CYS A 259 6.20 -15.88 18.23
C CYS A 259 6.05 -15.02 19.51
N GLU A 260 7.03 -15.05 20.40
CA GLU A 260 7.03 -14.28 21.65
C GLU A 260 7.10 -12.78 21.35
N MET A 261 8.02 -12.37 20.49
CA MET A 261 8.17 -10.98 20.04
C MET A 261 6.87 -10.46 19.41
N ILE A 262 6.27 -11.23 18.50
CA ILE A 262 5.02 -10.84 17.83
C ILE A 262 3.88 -10.73 18.84
N THR A 263 3.77 -11.66 19.78
CA THR A 263 2.70 -11.67 20.79
C THR A 263 2.84 -10.50 21.75
N GLN A 264 4.06 -10.25 22.26
CA GLN A 264 4.35 -9.13 23.15
C GLN A 264 4.09 -7.80 22.45
N GLY A 265 4.52 -7.71 21.19
CA GLY A 265 4.34 -6.53 20.36
C GLY A 265 2.88 -6.26 20.00
N LEU A 266 2.11 -7.27 19.63
CA LEU A 266 0.67 -7.17 19.39
C LEU A 266 -0.06 -6.62 20.63
N ASN A 267 0.32 -7.08 21.83
CA ASN A 267 -0.25 -6.55 23.08
C ASN A 267 0.09 -5.07 23.28
N LEU A 268 1.30 -4.62 22.91
CA LEU A 268 1.66 -3.21 22.94
C LEU A 268 0.82 -2.38 21.95
N ASP A 269 0.62 -2.88 20.73
CA ASP A 269 -0.20 -2.19 19.74
C ASP A 269 -1.67 -2.09 20.19
N ILE A 270 -2.22 -3.15 20.80
CA ILE A 270 -3.59 -3.16 21.33
C ILE A 270 -3.73 -2.17 22.51
N ILE A 271 -2.85 -2.27 23.51
CA ILE A 271 -3.01 -1.55 24.78
C ILE A 271 -2.53 -0.09 24.64
N LYS A 272 -1.32 0.11 24.10
CA LYS A 272 -0.69 1.44 23.98
C LYS A 272 -0.90 2.07 22.61
N GLY A 273 -0.85 1.28 21.54
CA GLY A 273 -1.06 1.76 20.17
C GLY A 273 -2.50 2.23 19.93
N ASN A 274 -3.45 1.58 20.61
CA ASN A 274 -4.83 2.03 20.76
C ASN A 274 -5.52 2.31 19.41
N PRO A 275 -5.58 1.31 18.52
CA PRO A 275 -6.08 1.47 17.16
C PRO A 275 -7.55 1.91 17.11
N ASP A 276 -7.91 2.64 16.05
CA ASP A 276 -9.27 3.13 15.79
C ASP A 276 -9.86 2.61 14.46
N LEU A 277 -9.05 1.97 13.62
CA LEU A 277 -9.47 1.35 12.37
C LEU A 277 -8.60 0.12 12.06
N LEU A 278 -9.22 -0.98 11.65
CA LEU A 278 -8.53 -2.14 11.08
C LEU A 278 -8.93 -2.30 9.62
N ILE A 279 -7.94 -2.31 8.73
CA ILE A 279 -8.11 -2.56 7.30
C ILE A 279 -7.51 -3.93 6.97
N ILE A 280 -8.34 -4.89 6.64
CA ILE A 280 -7.93 -6.22 6.19
C ILE A 280 -7.96 -6.23 4.66
N MET A 281 -6.89 -6.64 4.00
CA MET A 281 -6.78 -6.57 2.54
C MET A 281 -6.22 -7.87 1.95
N GLY A 282 -6.86 -8.37 0.90
CA GLY A 282 -6.31 -9.42 0.05
C GLY A 282 -6.05 -10.75 0.78
N THR A 283 -6.90 -11.14 1.72
CA THR A 283 -6.75 -12.40 2.46
C THR A 283 -8.08 -13.09 2.69
N SER A 284 -8.03 -14.43 2.67
CA SER A 284 -9.17 -15.30 2.99
C SER A 284 -9.30 -15.63 4.48
N LEU A 285 -8.38 -15.12 5.32
CA LEU A 285 -8.35 -15.32 6.77
C LEU A 285 -8.50 -16.79 7.21
N LYS A 286 -7.94 -17.74 6.43
CA LYS A 286 -8.05 -19.18 6.72
C LYS A 286 -7.04 -19.67 7.77
N VAL A 287 -5.98 -18.90 8.05
CA VAL A 287 -4.91 -19.27 8.99
C VAL A 287 -5.31 -18.92 10.43
N ASP A 288 -5.30 -19.89 11.34
CA ASP A 288 -5.87 -19.72 12.68
C ASP A 288 -5.17 -18.68 13.55
N GLY A 289 -3.83 -18.58 13.49
CA GLY A 289 -3.08 -17.53 14.20
C GLY A 289 -3.50 -16.12 13.76
N VAL A 290 -3.76 -15.94 12.46
CA VAL A 290 -4.24 -14.67 11.90
C VAL A 290 -5.67 -14.39 12.36
N LYS A 291 -6.54 -15.41 12.41
CA LYS A 291 -7.91 -15.23 12.93
C LYS A 291 -7.91 -14.72 14.37
N GLN A 292 -7.07 -15.31 15.23
CA GLN A 292 -6.96 -14.88 16.62
C GLN A 292 -6.47 -13.44 16.74
N LEU A 293 -5.51 -13.03 15.90
CA LEU A 293 -5.02 -11.65 15.84
C LEU A 293 -6.14 -10.67 15.48
N VAL A 294 -6.94 -10.96 14.44
CA VAL A 294 -8.08 -10.12 14.04
C VAL A 294 -9.08 -10.00 15.19
N LYS A 295 -9.45 -11.11 15.83
CA LYS A 295 -10.41 -11.10 16.96
C LYS A 295 -9.93 -10.24 18.14
N LYS A 296 -8.63 -10.30 18.47
CA LYS A 296 -8.05 -9.49 19.55
C LYS A 296 -8.04 -8.00 19.23
N LEU A 297 -7.63 -7.63 18.01
CA LEU A 297 -7.65 -6.24 17.55
C LEU A 297 -9.08 -5.70 17.46
N SER A 298 -9.98 -6.52 16.92
CA SER A 298 -11.39 -6.17 16.70
C SER A 298 -12.06 -5.71 17.99
N LYS A 299 -11.96 -6.52 19.05
CA LYS A 299 -12.51 -6.18 20.36
C LYS A 299 -12.07 -4.78 20.82
N ARG A 300 -10.76 -4.50 20.74
CA ARG A 300 -10.21 -3.22 21.20
C ARG A 300 -10.65 -2.03 20.35
N ILE A 301 -10.77 -2.23 19.04
CA ILE A 301 -11.20 -1.19 18.10
C ILE A 301 -12.69 -0.89 18.30
N HIS A 302 -13.51 -1.94 18.45
CA HIS A 302 -14.93 -1.80 18.68
C HIS A 302 -15.28 -1.11 20.00
N ASP A 303 -14.57 -1.43 21.09
CA ASP A 303 -14.70 -0.75 22.39
C ASP A 303 -14.52 0.78 22.31
N ARG A 304 -13.90 1.29 21.23
CA ARG A 304 -13.62 2.71 21.00
C ARG A 304 -14.53 3.36 19.96
N GLY A 305 -15.56 2.65 19.48
CA GLY A 305 -16.36 3.12 18.35
C GLY A 305 -15.58 3.11 17.02
N GLY A 306 -14.48 2.36 16.95
CA GLY A 306 -13.70 2.17 15.73
C GLY A 306 -14.36 1.20 14.76
N LEU A 307 -13.78 1.06 13.58
CA LEU A 307 -14.35 0.29 12.47
C LEU A 307 -13.38 -0.76 11.94
N ILE A 308 -13.91 -1.85 11.40
CA ILE A 308 -13.14 -2.96 10.85
C ILE A 308 -13.67 -3.26 9.45
N ILE A 309 -12.81 -3.08 8.45
CA ILE A 309 -13.15 -3.26 7.04
C ILE A 309 -12.28 -4.36 6.43
N LEU A 310 -12.89 -5.16 5.56
CA LEU A 310 -12.23 -6.16 4.75
C LEU A 310 -12.39 -5.81 3.28
N VAL A 311 -11.29 -5.71 2.55
CA VAL A 311 -11.26 -5.50 1.10
C VAL A 311 -10.71 -6.76 0.47
N ASN A 312 -11.55 -7.51 -0.21
CA ASN A 312 -11.14 -8.76 -0.83
C ASN A 312 -12.06 -9.14 -1.99
N LYS A 313 -11.49 -9.68 -3.07
CA LYS A 313 -12.26 -10.14 -4.26
C LYS A 313 -13.24 -11.27 -3.94
N THR A 314 -12.84 -12.17 -3.04
CA THR A 314 -13.60 -13.37 -2.72
C THR A 314 -14.32 -13.24 -1.38
N PRO A 315 -15.58 -13.72 -1.26
CA PRO A 315 -16.28 -13.79 0.02
C PRO A 315 -15.50 -14.64 1.02
N ILE A 316 -15.59 -14.27 2.29
CA ILE A 316 -15.11 -15.11 3.40
C ILE A 316 -16.28 -15.85 4.04
N GLY A 317 -16.02 -16.81 4.93
CA GLY A 317 -17.11 -17.55 5.59
C GLY A 317 -17.78 -16.71 6.69
N ASP A 318 -18.96 -16.16 6.38
CA ASP A 318 -19.61 -15.06 7.12
C ASP A 318 -19.85 -15.32 8.62
N SER A 319 -20.32 -16.52 8.98
CA SER A 319 -20.76 -16.83 10.35
C SER A 319 -19.68 -16.64 11.41
N SER A 320 -18.41 -16.88 11.04
CA SER A 320 -17.28 -16.78 11.96
C SER A 320 -16.80 -15.36 12.21
N TRP A 321 -17.32 -14.38 11.45
CA TRP A 321 -16.88 -12.98 11.46
C TRP A 321 -17.97 -11.97 11.82
N HIS A 322 -19.21 -12.42 12.06
CA HIS A 322 -20.25 -11.58 12.64
C HIS A 322 -19.81 -10.98 13.99
N GLY A 323 -20.09 -9.69 14.20
CA GLY A 323 -19.65 -8.91 15.35
C GLY A 323 -18.13 -8.69 15.44
N ILE A 324 -17.37 -9.03 14.39
CA ILE A 324 -15.91 -8.92 14.37
C ILE A 324 -15.45 -8.06 13.19
N ILE A 325 -15.98 -8.28 11.99
CA ILE A 325 -15.72 -7.46 10.81
C ILE A 325 -17.02 -6.77 10.44
N ASP A 326 -16.98 -5.44 10.29
CA ASP A 326 -18.20 -4.67 10.07
C ASP A 326 -18.63 -4.73 8.61
N TYR A 327 -17.67 -4.52 7.69
CA TYR A 327 -17.91 -4.47 6.26
C TYR A 327 -16.91 -5.30 5.47
N GLN A 328 -17.41 -6.09 4.52
CA GLN A 328 -16.63 -6.67 3.44
C GLN A 328 -16.93 -5.95 2.12
N ILE A 329 -15.92 -5.28 1.58
CA ILE A 329 -15.93 -4.64 0.27
C ILE A 329 -15.40 -5.65 -0.76
N HIS A 330 -16.28 -6.06 -1.67
CA HIS A 330 -15.95 -7.01 -2.74
C HIS A 330 -15.29 -6.28 -3.89
N SER A 331 -13.96 -6.17 -3.84
CA SER A 331 -13.18 -5.51 -4.88
C SER A 331 -11.73 -6.01 -4.92
N ASP A 332 -11.06 -5.72 -6.03
CA ASP A 332 -9.60 -5.73 -6.08
C ASP A 332 -9.03 -4.66 -5.14
N CYS A 333 -7.94 -4.97 -4.43
CA CYS A 333 -7.36 -4.05 -3.46
C CYS A 333 -6.82 -2.77 -4.13
N ASP A 334 -6.21 -2.87 -5.31
CA ASP A 334 -5.70 -1.68 -6.03
C ASP A 334 -6.85 -0.86 -6.63
N ASN A 335 -7.94 -1.50 -7.06
CA ASN A 335 -9.14 -0.78 -7.51
C ASN A 335 -9.78 -0.02 -6.35
N TRP A 336 -9.86 -0.62 -5.16
CA TRP A 336 -10.35 0.08 -3.97
C TRP A 336 -9.47 1.26 -3.57
N VAL A 337 -8.14 1.11 -3.63
CA VAL A 337 -7.22 2.23 -3.39
C VAL A 337 -7.41 3.34 -4.44
N THR A 338 -7.56 2.98 -5.71
CA THR A 338 -7.84 3.95 -6.79
C THR A 338 -9.16 4.69 -6.55
N PHE A 339 -10.18 4.00 -6.05
CA PHE A 339 -11.44 4.61 -5.63
C PHE A 339 -11.26 5.56 -4.43
N LEU A 340 -10.44 5.20 -3.44
CA LEU A 340 -10.13 6.12 -2.34
C LEU A 340 -9.42 7.38 -2.86
N GLU A 341 -8.52 7.26 -3.83
CA GLU A 341 -7.85 8.41 -4.45
C GLU A 341 -8.84 9.38 -5.10
N SER A 342 -9.93 8.88 -5.71
CA SER A 342 -10.98 9.72 -6.28
C SER A 342 -11.90 10.34 -5.24
N GLU A 343 -12.27 9.60 -4.19
CA GLU A 343 -13.24 10.06 -3.18
C GLU A 343 -12.62 11.00 -2.13
N ILE A 344 -11.37 10.77 -1.74
CA ILE A 344 -10.64 11.61 -0.77
C ILE A 344 -9.30 12.06 -1.34
N PRO A 345 -9.28 12.86 -2.43
CA PRO A 345 -8.05 13.25 -3.10
C PRO A 345 -7.14 14.09 -2.20
N ASP A 346 -7.72 14.81 -1.23
CA ASP A 346 -6.95 15.59 -0.24
C ASP A 346 -6.22 14.69 0.76
N PHE A 347 -6.63 13.44 0.93
CA PHE A 347 -5.91 12.46 1.74
C PHE A 347 -4.59 12.04 1.10
N PHE A 348 -4.57 11.86 -0.22
CA PHE A 348 -3.43 11.36 -1.00
C PHE A 348 -2.41 12.44 -1.39
N LYS A 349 -2.73 13.71 -1.18
CA LYS A 349 -1.82 14.83 -1.47
C LYS A 349 -0.90 15.14 -0.31
N THR A 350 0.30 15.63 -0.62
CA THR A 350 1.22 16.17 0.38
C THR A 350 0.69 17.48 0.96
N GLN A 351 1.16 17.86 2.15
CA GLN A 351 0.74 19.13 2.76
C GLN A 351 1.06 20.33 1.87
N ASP A 352 2.19 20.31 1.16
CA ASP A 352 2.57 21.36 0.22
C ASP A 352 1.67 21.40 -1.01
N GLN A 353 1.32 20.24 -1.57
CA GLN A 353 0.36 20.15 -2.67
C GLN A 353 -1.02 20.66 -2.23
N ILE A 354 -1.47 20.32 -1.02
CA ILE A 354 -2.74 20.81 -0.45
C ILE A 354 -2.68 22.33 -0.25
N ASN A 355 -1.59 22.85 0.32
CA ASN A 355 -1.40 24.28 0.53
C ASN A 355 -1.40 25.04 -0.81
N LYS A 356 -0.67 24.51 -1.81
CA LYS A 356 -0.63 25.05 -3.17
C LYS A 356 -2.00 24.99 -3.85
N LEU A 357 -2.74 23.89 -3.72
CA LEU A 357 -4.12 23.77 -4.21
C LEU A 357 -5.08 24.75 -3.52
N ARG A 358 -4.93 24.98 -2.22
CA ARG A 358 -5.71 25.97 -1.46
C ARG A 358 -5.38 27.39 -1.93
N GLN A 359 -4.10 27.69 -2.13
CA GLN A 359 -3.64 28.97 -2.67
C GLN A 359 -4.22 29.21 -4.07
N LEU A 360 -4.06 28.25 -4.99
CA LEU A 360 -4.60 28.33 -6.35
C LEU A 360 -6.14 28.46 -6.36
N LYS A 361 -6.85 27.79 -5.43
CA LYS A 361 -8.31 27.96 -5.27
C LYS A 361 -8.69 29.37 -4.81
N ARG A 362 -7.92 29.97 -3.88
CA ARG A 362 -8.14 31.35 -3.42
C ARG A 362 -7.90 32.35 -4.55
N GLU A 363 -6.75 32.25 -5.22
CA GLU A 363 -6.39 33.13 -6.36
C GLU A 363 -7.44 33.04 -7.48
N ALA A 364 -7.90 31.83 -7.83
CA ALA A 364 -8.96 31.67 -8.83
C ALA A 364 -10.32 32.26 -8.38
N SER A 365 -10.63 32.20 -7.09
CA SER A 365 -11.85 32.82 -6.52
C SER A 365 -11.77 34.35 -6.57
N ASP A 366 -10.62 34.92 -6.22
CA ASP A 366 -10.40 36.36 -6.24
C ASP A 366 -10.47 36.92 -7.67
N LEU A 367 -9.86 36.23 -8.65
CA LEU A 367 -9.95 36.60 -10.07
C LEU A 367 -11.40 36.56 -10.58
N ARG A 368 -12.19 35.56 -10.19
CA ARG A 368 -13.62 35.50 -10.53
C ARG A 368 -14.42 36.64 -9.90
N ARG A 369 -14.08 37.04 -8.67
CA ARG A 369 -14.69 38.18 -7.98
C ARG A 369 -14.37 39.50 -8.69
N MET A 370 -13.14 39.68 -9.16
CA MET A 370 -12.72 40.85 -9.93
C MET A 370 -13.46 40.94 -11.28
N MET A 371 -13.58 39.82 -12.00
CA MET A 371 -14.38 39.78 -13.25
C MET A 371 -15.85 40.12 -13.00
N LYS A 372 -16.44 39.61 -11.90
CA LYS A 372 -17.83 39.94 -11.54
C LYS A 372 -17.98 41.43 -11.20
N ALA A 373 -17.06 42.01 -10.44
CA ALA A 373 -17.07 43.43 -10.11
C ALA A 373 -16.94 44.34 -11.36
N GLN A 374 -16.06 43.98 -12.32
CA GLN A 374 -15.97 44.68 -13.61
C GLN A 374 -17.24 44.56 -14.45
N LYS A 375 -17.97 43.44 -14.34
CA LYS A 375 -19.25 43.24 -15.04
C LYS A 375 -20.39 44.01 -14.38
N ASP A 376 -20.42 44.06 -13.05
CA ASP A 376 -21.44 44.78 -12.28
C ASP A 376 -21.25 46.31 -12.39
N SER A 377 -20.02 46.81 -12.57
CA SER A 377 -19.75 48.24 -12.85
C SER A 377 -20.24 48.74 -14.22
N ILE A 378 -20.71 47.85 -15.09
CA ILE A 378 -21.25 48.17 -16.43
C ILE A 378 -22.78 48.30 -16.41
N SER A 379 -23.46 47.98 -15.29
CA SER A 379 -24.93 48.04 -15.22
C SER A 379 -25.53 49.45 -15.17
N THR A 380 -24.71 50.50 -15.12
CA THR A 380 -25.13 51.87 -15.39
C THR A 380 -24.67 52.26 -16.79
N PRO A 381 -25.58 52.61 -17.73
CA PRO A 381 -25.20 52.87 -19.11
C PRO A 381 -24.28 54.10 -19.19
N PRO A 382 -23.08 54.00 -19.81
CA PRO A 382 -22.26 55.16 -20.08
C PRO A 382 -22.77 55.86 -21.35
N THR A 383 -22.70 57.20 -21.38
CA THR A 383 -23.17 58.05 -22.48
C THR A 383 -22.23 58.05 -23.71
N THR A 384 -21.21 57.18 -23.77
CA THR A 384 -20.20 57.17 -24.85
C THR A 384 -19.54 55.78 -24.98
N PRO A 385 -19.29 55.25 -26.19
CA PRO A 385 -18.83 53.87 -26.36
C PRO A 385 -17.29 53.76 -26.21
N LEU A 386 -16.80 53.31 -25.06
CA LEU A 386 -15.46 52.71 -24.93
C LEU A 386 -15.59 51.17 -24.92
N ARG A 387 -15.65 50.54 -26.10
CA ARG A 387 -15.86 49.08 -26.21
C ARG A 387 -14.57 48.26 -26.40
N THR A 388 -13.42 48.90 -26.65
CA THR A 388 -12.19 48.22 -27.09
C THR A 388 -11.20 47.86 -25.98
N ALA A 389 -11.11 48.64 -24.90
CA ALA A 389 -10.13 48.40 -23.83
C ALA A 389 -10.58 47.37 -22.76
N LEU A 390 -11.90 47.16 -22.59
CA LEU A 390 -12.45 46.29 -21.55
C LEU A 390 -12.58 44.81 -21.98
N HIS A 391 -12.62 44.55 -23.28
CA HIS A 391 -12.59 43.19 -23.82
C HIS A 391 -11.21 42.54 -23.61
N SER A 392 -10.11 43.29 -23.76
CA SER A 392 -8.76 42.76 -23.55
C SER A 392 -8.50 42.37 -22.09
N ASP A 393 -9.01 43.13 -21.11
CA ASP A 393 -8.79 42.83 -19.69
C ASP A 393 -9.56 41.58 -19.23
N ASN A 394 -10.79 41.38 -19.71
CA ASN A 394 -11.55 40.16 -19.44
C ASN A 394 -10.93 38.93 -20.11
N ASP A 395 -10.37 39.07 -21.32
CA ASP A 395 -9.64 38.00 -21.99
C ASP A 395 -8.35 37.64 -21.24
N VAL A 396 -7.61 38.62 -20.71
CA VAL A 396 -6.42 38.39 -19.88
C VAL A 396 -6.76 37.66 -18.57
N LEU A 397 -7.86 38.05 -17.90
CA LEU A 397 -8.36 37.38 -16.69
C LEU A 397 -8.79 35.93 -16.98
N ASN A 398 -9.47 35.69 -18.11
CA ASN A 398 -9.86 34.35 -18.56
C ASN A 398 -8.65 33.47 -18.85
N VAL A 399 -7.61 33.99 -19.51
CA VAL A 399 -6.36 33.26 -19.79
C VAL A 399 -5.66 32.87 -18.48
N LYS A 400 -5.61 33.77 -17.49
CA LYS A 400 -5.04 33.48 -16.15
C LYS A 400 -5.82 32.40 -15.40
N ILE A 401 -7.15 32.46 -15.39
CA ILE A 401 -8.00 31.43 -14.76
C ILE A 401 -7.79 30.07 -15.45
N THR A 402 -7.72 30.05 -16.78
CA THR A 402 -7.50 28.82 -17.57
C THR A 402 -6.13 28.22 -17.27
N SER A 403 -5.09 29.06 -17.15
CA SER A 403 -3.73 28.64 -16.79
C SER A 403 -3.65 28.08 -15.37
N LEU A 404 -4.28 28.74 -14.39
CA LEU A 404 -4.39 28.23 -13.01
C LEU A 404 -5.12 26.89 -12.95
N ASN A 405 -6.17 26.72 -13.77
CA ASN A 405 -6.87 25.44 -13.87
C ASN A 405 -6.02 24.35 -14.54
N LYS A 406 -5.16 24.68 -15.52
CA LYS A 406 -4.18 23.74 -16.12
C LYS A 406 -3.16 23.28 -15.08
N ILE A 407 -2.60 24.21 -14.29
CA ILE A 407 -1.68 23.90 -13.19
C ILE A 407 -2.36 23.03 -12.12
N LYS A 408 -3.61 23.37 -11.78
CA LYS A 408 -4.41 22.60 -10.82
C LYS A 408 -4.63 21.16 -11.30
N ARG A 409 -4.93 20.94 -12.59
CA ARG A 409 -5.04 19.60 -13.19
C ARG A 409 -3.73 18.82 -13.10
N LYS A 410 -2.59 19.42 -13.44
CA LYS A 410 -1.27 18.76 -13.30
C LYS A 410 -0.95 18.31 -11.87
N ILE A 411 -1.38 19.07 -10.85
CA ILE A 411 -1.21 18.69 -9.43
C ILE A 411 -2.20 17.58 -9.01
N LEU A 412 -3.36 17.50 -9.65
CA LEU A 412 -4.41 16.51 -9.36
C LEU A 412 -4.15 15.15 -9.99
N SER A 413 -3.45 15.09 -11.12
CA SER A 413 -3.20 13.86 -11.88
C SER A 413 -1.80 13.88 -12.52
N PRO A 414 -0.74 13.58 -11.76
CA PRO A 414 0.64 13.62 -12.26
C PRO A 414 0.96 12.54 -13.31
N GLU A 415 0.29 11.38 -13.28
CA GLU A 415 0.55 10.28 -14.24
C GLU A 415 0.07 10.58 -15.67
N ASN A 416 -0.95 11.44 -15.86
CA ASN A 416 -1.41 11.86 -17.19
C ASN A 416 -0.58 13.03 -17.79
N SER A 417 0.32 13.62 -17.00
CA SER A 417 1.07 14.80 -17.46
C SER A 417 2.20 14.45 -18.43
N SER A 418 2.72 13.21 -18.39
CA SER A 418 3.75 12.76 -19.33
C SER A 418 3.22 12.54 -20.75
N GLU A 419 1.98 12.08 -20.91
CA GLU A 419 1.37 11.87 -22.23
C GLU A 419 0.95 13.19 -22.89
N GLU A 420 0.37 14.12 -22.12
CA GLU A 420 0.00 15.46 -22.63
C GLU A 420 1.24 16.31 -22.96
N ASP A 421 2.32 16.20 -22.19
CA ASP A 421 3.57 16.94 -22.46
C ASP A 421 4.30 16.38 -23.69
N GLU A 422 4.14 15.11 -24.08
CA GLU A 422 4.64 14.56 -25.35
C GLU A 422 3.80 14.98 -26.56
N GLU A 423 2.47 15.06 -26.42
CA GLU A 423 1.56 15.56 -27.47
C GLU A 423 1.74 17.07 -27.74
N GLU A 424 1.99 17.88 -26.71
CA GLU A 424 2.22 19.32 -26.85
C GLU A 424 3.60 19.61 -27.49
N ASN A 425 4.62 18.78 -27.20
CA ASN A 425 5.96 18.88 -27.80
C ASN A 425 5.98 18.41 -29.26
N THR A 426 5.21 17.38 -29.61
CA THR A 426 5.04 16.93 -31.01
C THR A 426 4.23 17.93 -31.85
N ASN A 427 3.22 18.58 -31.27
CA ASN A 427 2.47 19.66 -31.93
C ASN A 427 3.29 20.96 -32.06
N MET A 428 4.13 21.32 -31.09
CA MET A 428 5.09 22.44 -31.23
C MET A 428 6.12 22.18 -32.34
N LYS A 429 6.66 20.96 -32.43
CA LYS A 429 7.58 20.57 -33.51
C LYS A 429 6.90 20.56 -34.89
N LYS A 430 5.63 20.13 -35.00
CA LYS A 430 4.85 20.25 -36.25
C LYS A 430 4.58 21.70 -36.65
N ARG A 431 4.24 22.59 -35.70
CA ARG A 431 4.05 24.02 -35.96
C ARG A 431 5.33 24.75 -36.36
N ALA A 432 6.48 24.38 -35.78
CA ALA A 432 7.78 24.93 -36.17
C ALA A 432 8.19 24.52 -37.60
N LYS A 433 7.88 23.28 -38.00
CA LYS A 433 8.20 22.74 -39.34
C LYS A 433 7.34 23.31 -40.47
N ILE A 434 6.14 23.79 -40.16
CA ILE A 434 5.24 24.47 -41.13
C ILE A 434 5.67 25.93 -41.35
N ARG A 435 6.27 26.57 -40.33
CA ARG A 435 6.82 27.94 -40.46
C ARG A 435 8.10 27.99 -41.29
N SER A 436 8.98 27.00 -41.17
CA SER A 436 10.25 26.99 -41.94
C SER A 436 10.08 26.73 -43.44
N THR A 437 8.90 26.30 -43.91
CA THR A 437 8.64 26.03 -45.34
C THR A 437 7.99 27.18 -46.10
N PHE A 438 7.65 28.29 -45.42
CA PHE A 438 7.01 29.45 -46.05
C PHE A 438 7.95 30.65 -46.29
N ASP A 439 9.14 30.67 -45.69
CA ASP A 439 10.09 31.79 -45.83
C ASP A 439 11.12 31.61 -46.97
N ASP A 440 11.22 30.43 -47.60
CA ASP A 440 12.25 30.13 -48.63
C ASP A 440 11.79 30.31 -50.10
N LYS A 441 10.69 31.01 -50.36
CA LYS A 441 10.17 31.20 -51.75
C LYS A 441 9.94 32.64 -52.20
N THR A 442 10.57 33.63 -51.56
CA THR A 442 10.53 35.02 -52.05
C THR A 442 11.88 35.74 -51.96
N SER A 443 12.83 35.38 -52.82
CA SER A 443 13.90 36.30 -53.30
C SER A 443 14.84 35.63 -54.30
N LEU A 444 14.52 35.68 -55.58
CA LEU A 444 15.50 35.52 -56.67
C LEU A 444 15.23 36.62 -57.70
N ILE A 445 15.91 37.76 -57.52
CA ILE A 445 16.15 38.76 -58.56
C ILE A 445 17.63 39.15 -58.41
N ASP A 446 18.43 38.74 -59.39
CA ASP A 446 19.80 39.18 -59.70
C ASP A 446 19.77 40.67 -60.13
N PRO A 447 20.86 41.48 -59.97
CA PRO A 447 21.99 41.30 -60.89
C PRO A 447 23.41 41.64 -60.36
N ALA A 448 24.37 41.00 -61.04
CA ALA A 448 25.72 41.44 -61.41
C ALA A 448 26.17 42.87 -61.07
N ASP A 449 27.34 42.98 -60.42
CA ASP A 449 28.57 43.64 -60.91
C ASP A 449 29.48 44.04 -59.72
N GLN A 450 30.69 43.48 -59.67
CA GLN A 450 31.96 44.23 -59.72
C GLN A 450 33.15 43.34 -59.34
N MET A 451 34.06 43.24 -60.30
CA MET A 451 35.41 42.68 -60.19
C MET A 451 36.29 43.58 -59.30
N ASN A 452 36.99 42.98 -58.34
CA ASN A 452 38.45 43.08 -58.16
C ASN A 452 38.94 42.03 -57.17
#